data_AF-A0A9D7VV65-F1
#
_entry.id   AF-A0A9D7VV65-F1
#
_cell.length_a   1.000
_cell.length_b   1.000
_cell.length_c   1.000
_cell.angle_alpha   90.00
_cell.angle_beta   90.00
_cell.angle_gamma   90.00
#
_symmetry.space_group_name_H-M   'P 1'
#
loop_
_entity.id
_entity.type
_entity.pdbx_description
1 polymer ?
#
loop_
_entity_poly.entity_id
_entity_poly.type
_entity_poly.pdbx_seq_one_letter_code
_entity_poly.pdbx_strand_id
1 'polypeptide(L)'
;MSCSEVSPCSTPDPRRRARGPLRLAPEAVSAAVLLAAEHLVPHLEQGRPVDAATLRAAMAVAFGASDAAGTWDWKTAYDACEVAMVLFLRKYGKALFRKAALPASRLSALTKVANLLPTHTRRSEEAQAFQQFSTPVPLSLAALTAASLTSTDRVLEPSAGTGLLAILAEIAGSALILNEIADTRADLLTSLFPASPVTRFDAAQIDDHLDRTAVPSVIIMNPPFSVMANVTVRMADAAYRHVASALARLADGGRLVAITGANFSPDARAWRDAFIRLQERGRVVFTAAVAGSVYAKHGTTIETRLTVIDKAPAEDAICFPDSPGLAPDVATLLAWIDKQIPARLPVSVPKTIADAPGAPRTVRGFSPGPRPQPLRAAWLQPKACPSTMRRSTGRRRKAVACRIRSTRPMRSSRSASPTLSRIPRSWCNRPRWRRSRRRSRATGRCSHAHRQRRRAVRRPA
;
A
#
# COMPACT_ATOMS: atom_id res chain seq x y z
N MET A 1 -32.87 -71.22 -24.12
CA MET A 1 -33.29 -70.01 -23.37
C MET A 1 -32.75 -70.12 -21.96
N SER A 2 -32.31 -68.99 -21.40
CA SER A 2 -31.71 -68.78 -20.08
C SER A 2 -30.19 -68.57 -20.07
N CYS A 3 -29.85 -67.31 -19.88
CA CYS A 3 -28.55 -66.71 -19.66
C CYS A 3 -27.92 -67.16 -18.33
N SER A 4 -26.60 -67.11 -18.26
CA SER A 4 -25.88 -66.82 -17.01
C SER A 4 -24.62 -66.04 -17.40
N GLU A 5 -24.70 -64.72 -17.24
CA GLU A 5 -23.58 -63.79 -17.40
C GLU A 5 -22.59 -63.97 -16.26
N VAL A 6 -21.33 -64.27 -16.60
CA VAL A 6 -20.21 -64.13 -15.68
C VAL A 6 -19.66 -62.71 -15.87
N SER A 7 -19.84 -61.87 -14.85
CA SER A 7 -19.28 -60.50 -14.80
C SER A 7 -17.74 -60.57 -14.77
N PRO A 8 -17.01 -59.82 -15.61
CA PRO A 8 -15.57 -59.64 -15.40
C PRO A 8 -15.33 -58.55 -14.35
N CYS A 9 -14.52 -58.92 -13.36
CA CYS A 9 -13.95 -58.04 -12.35
C CYS A 9 -13.32 -56.81 -13.02
N SER A 10 -13.90 -55.63 -12.78
CA SER A 10 -13.39 -54.36 -13.31
C SER A 10 -12.10 -54.01 -12.56
N THR A 11 -10.96 -54.19 -13.21
CA THR A 11 -9.69 -53.63 -12.73
C THR A 11 -9.77 -52.11 -12.74
N PRO A 12 -9.25 -51.40 -11.70
CA PRO A 12 -9.21 -49.95 -11.74
C PRO A 12 -8.27 -49.50 -12.86
N ASP A 13 -8.76 -48.65 -13.76
CA ASP A 13 -7.95 -48.03 -14.81
C ASP A 13 -6.77 -47.25 -14.19
N PRO A 14 -5.50 -47.64 -14.47
CA PRO A 14 -4.33 -46.96 -13.93
C PRO A 14 -4.07 -45.59 -14.57
N ARG A 15 -4.94 -45.12 -15.49
CA ARG A 15 -4.82 -43.81 -16.16
C ARG A 15 -5.73 -42.74 -15.58
N ARG A 16 -5.98 -42.76 -14.26
CA ARG A 16 -6.40 -41.52 -13.57
C ARG A 16 -5.20 -40.57 -13.57
N ARG A 17 -5.00 -39.86 -14.70
CA ARG A 17 -4.10 -38.72 -14.81
C ARG A 17 -4.32 -37.89 -13.56
N ALA A 18 -3.27 -37.72 -12.75
CA ALA A 18 -3.26 -36.71 -11.72
C ALA A 18 -3.72 -35.41 -12.39
N ARG A 19 -4.91 -34.93 -12.04
CA ARG A 19 -5.31 -33.58 -12.43
C ARG A 19 -4.22 -32.70 -11.84
N GLY A 20 -3.45 -32.03 -12.69
CA GLY A 20 -2.54 -30.98 -12.24
C GLY A 20 -3.33 -30.01 -11.36
N PRO A 21 -2.67 -29.32 -10.41
CA PRO A 21 -3.37 -28.41 -9.51
C PRO A 21 -4.23 -27.45 -10.32
N LEU A 22 -5.53 -27.45 -10.04
CA LEU A 22 -6.48 -26.52 -10.66
C LEU A 22 -6.01 -25.11 -10.31
N ARG A 23 -5.56 -24.35 -11.32
CA ARG A 23 -5.26 -22.93 -11.12
C ARG A 23 -6.56 -22.21 -10.75
N LEU A 24 -6.54 -21.53 -9.60
CA LEU A 24 -7.66 -20.71 -9.15
C LEU A 24 -7.90 -19.56 -10.13
N ALA A 25 -9.17 -19.18 -10.30
CA ALA A 25 -9.51 -17.97 -11.05
C ALA A 25 -8.92 -16.72 -10.35
N PRO A 26 -8.56 -15.65 -11.08
CA PRO A 26 -7.99 -14.43 -10.49
C PRO A 26 -8.79 -13.86 -9.31
N GLU A 27 -10.12 -13.85 -9.42
CA GLU A 27 -11.05 -13.40 -8.38
C GLU A 27 -10.98 -14.26 -7.10
N ALA A 28 -10.81 -15.58 -7.25
CA ALA A 28 -10.63 -16.47 -6.11
C ALA A 28 -9.26 -16.27 -5.43
N VAL A 29 -8.22 -16.00 -6.22
CA VAL A 29 -6.89 -15.67 -5.70
C VAL A 29 -6.92 -14.33 -4.96
N SER A 30 -7.54 -13.31 -5.52
CA SER A 30 -7.64 -11.98 -4.90
C SER A 30 -8.41 -12.03 -3.58
N ALA A 31 -9.54 -12.76 -3.53
CA ALA A 31 -10.29 -12.98 -2.30
C ALA A 31 -9.45 -13.70 -1.22
N ALA A 32 -8.70 -14.74 -1.60
CA ALA A 32 -7.82 -15.45 -0.67
C ALA A 32 -6.64 -14.57 -0.19
N VAL A 33 -6.06 -13.75 -1.07
CA VAL A 33 -5.02 -12.78 -0.69
C VAL A 33 -5.56 -11.75 0.31
N LEU A 34 -6.76 -11.23 0.08
CA LEU A 34 -7.40 -10.28 0.99
C LEU A 34 -7.66 -10.93 2.36
N LEU A 35 -8.18 -12.15 2.40
CA LEU A 35 -8.39 -12.90 3.64
C LEU A 35 -7.08 -13.16 4.39
N ALA A 36 -6.02 -13.57 3.68
CA ALA A 36 -4.70 -13.72 4.28
C ALA A 36 -4.20 -12.40 4.87
N ALA A 37 -4.37 -11.28 4.16
CA ALA A 37 -4.00 -9.96 4.65
C ALA A 37 -4.75 -9.56 5.93
N GLU A 38 -6.06 -9.84 6.01
CA GLU A 38 -6.86 -9.63 7.21
C GLU A 38 -6.32 -10.40 8.43
N HIS A 39 -5.83 -11.62 8.23
CA HIS A 39 -5.16 -12.39 9.28
C HIS A 39 -3.80 -11.79 9.72
N LEU A 40 -3.12 -11.04 8.84
CA LEU A 40 -1.84 -10.41 9.13
C LEU A 40 -1.98 -9.04 9.82
N VAL A 41 -3.07 -8.30 9.59
CA VAL A 41 -3.30 -6.96 10.17
C VAL A 41 -3.13 -6.95 11.72
N PRO A 42 -3.68 -7.89 12.50
CA PRO A 42 -3.48 -7.92 13.95
C PRO A 42 -2.02 -7.99 14.40
N HIS A 43 -1.13 -8.60 13.60
CA HIS A 43 0.30 -8.61 13.90
C HIS A 43 0.89 -7.21 13.78
N LEU A 44 0.54 -6.47 12.71
CA LEU A 44 0.96 -5.08 12.52
C LEU A 44 0.44 -4.16 13.62
N GLU A 45 -0.83 -4.31 14.01
CA GLU A 45 -1.48 -3.55 15.09
C GLU A 45 -0.78 -3.73 16.45
N GLN A 46 -0.26 -4.93 16.70
CA GLN A 46 0.42 -5.28 17.94
C GLN A 46 1.94 -5.02 17.89
N GLY A 47 2.47 -4.55 16.76
CA GLY A 47 3.90 -4.37 16.58
C GLY A 47 4.68 -5.70 16.55
N ARG A 48 4.02 -6.81 16.22
CA ARG A 48 4.64 -8.13 16.11
C ARG A 48 5.15 -8.36 14.69
N PRO A 49 6.41 -8.77 14.50
CA PRO A 49 6.91 -9.15 13.18
C PRO A 49 6.09 -10.29 12.59
N VAL A 50 5.86 -10.22 11.28
CA VAL A 50 5.33 -11.31 10.45
C VAL A 50 6.52 -12.07 9.90
N ASP A 51 6.82 -13.22 10.49
CA ASP A 51 7.83 -14.13 9.99
C ASP A 51 7.26 -15.10 8.93
N ALA A 52 8.13 -15.93 8.35
CA ALA A 52 7.73 -16.88 7.31
C ALA A 52 6.73 -17.94 7.81
N ALA A 53 6.76 -18.27 9.12
CA ALA A 53 5.82 -19.23 9.70
C ALA A 53 4.42 -18.62 9.81
N THR A 54 4.34 -17.39 10.32
CA THR A 54 3.11 -16.60 10.42
C THR A 54 2.50 -16.38 9.04
N LEU A 55 3.30 -15.96 8.06
CA LEU A 55 2.83 -15.74 6.70
C LEU A 55 2.30 -17.04 6.07
N ARG A 56 3.04 -18.15 6.20
CA ARG A 56 2.58 -19.44 5.68
C ARG A 56 1.26 -19.88 6.34
N ALA A 57 1.11 -19.68 7.65
CA ALA A 57 -0.12 -20.03 8.35
C ALA A 57 -1.32 -19.20 7.84
N ALA A 58 -1.16 -17.89 7.67
CA ALA A 58 -2.20 -17.02 7.11
C ALA A 58 -2.60 -17.44 5.68
N MET A 59 -1.61 -17.73 4.83
CA MET A 59 -1.85 -18.21 3.47
C MET A 59 -2.54 -19.57 3.45
N ALA A 60 -2.13 -20.51 4.31
CA ALA A 60 -2.73 -21.84 4.36
C ALA A 60 -4.20 -21.81 4.79
N VAL A 61 -4.54 -20.93 5.74
CA VAL A 61 -5.93 -20.70 6.13
C VAL A 61 -6.73 -20.12 4.97
N ALA A 62 -6.20 -19.09 4.30
CA ALA A 62 -6.95 -18.38 3.28
C ALA A 62 -7.14 -19.17 1.97
N PHE A 63 -6.14 -19.95 1.57
CA PHE A 63 -6.18 -20.78 0.36
C PHE A 63 -6.68 -22.21 0.63
N GLY A 64 -6.88 -22.59 1.90
CA GLY A 64 -7.27 -23.95 2.30
C GLY A 64 -6.21 -25.01 1.97
N ALA A 65 -4.94 -24.62 1.78
CA ALA A 65 -3.89 -25.50 1.30
C ALA A 65 -2.49 -25.01 1.70
N SER A 66 -1.58 -25.94 1.97
CA SER A 66 -0.17 -25.61 2.27
C SER A 66 0.61 -25.13 1.05
N ASP A 67 1.80 -24.58 1.25
CA ASP A 67 2.71 -24.18 0.16
C ASP A 67 3.13 -25.36 -0.73
N ALA A 68 3.14 -26.58 -0.20
CA ALA A 68 3.44 -27.79 -0.95
C ALA A 68 2.36 -28.19 -1.97
N ALA A 69 1.14 -27.67 -1.84
CA ALA A 69 0.03 -27.98 -2.74
C ALA A 69 0.08 -27.21 -4.07
N GLY A 70 0.92 -26.17 -4.17
CA GLY A 70 1.07 -25.36 -5.38
C GLY A 70 -0.14 -24.49 -5.74
N THR A 71 -1.09 -24.29 -4.81
CA THR A 71 -2.27 -23.43 -5.01
C THR A 71 -1.97 -21.93 -4.89
N TRP A 72 -0.85 -21.59 -4.24
CA TRP A 72 -0.31 -20.25 -4.11
C TRP A 72 1.22 -20.31 -4.10
N ASP A 73 1.86 -19.18 -4.41
CA ASP A 73 3.31 -19.03 -4.36
C ASP A 73 3.74 -17.90 -3.41
N TRP A 74 5.04 -17.81 -3.15
CA TRP A 74 5.57 -16.78 -2.23
C TRP A 74 5.37 -15.37 -2.74
N LYS A 75 5.24 -15.18 -4.06
CA LYS A 75 4.94 -13.87 -4.64
C LYS A 75 3.54 -13.41 -4.23
N THR A 76 2.56 -14.31 -4.31
CA THR A 76 1.18 -14.10 -3.85
C THR A 76 1.13 -13.84 -2.34
N ALA A 77 1.96 -14.55 -1.55
CA ALA A 77 2.09 -14.31 -0.12
C ALA A 77 2.68 -12.92 0.21
N TYR A 78 3.61 -12.42 -0.61
CA TYR A 78 4.11 -11.06 -0.48
C TYR A 78 3.07 -10.01 -0.87
N ASP A 79 2.24 -10.27 -1.88
CA ASP A 79 1.09 -9.40 -2.18
C ASP A 79 0.13 -9.33 -0.96
N ALA A 80 -0.11 -10.42 -0.24
CA ALA A 80 -0.88 -10.39 1.02
C ALA A 80 -0.23 -9.52 2.11
N CYS A 81 1.09 -9.46 2.19
CA CYS A 81 1.80 -8.55 3.10
C CYS A 81 1.59 -7.09 2.71
N GLU A 82 1.63 -6.78 1.41
CA GLU A 82 1.39 -5.44 0.89
C GLU A 82 -0.07 -5.01 1.12
N VAL A 83 -1.03 -5.90 0.88
CA VAL A 83 -2.45 -5.66 1.18
C VAL A 83 -2.68 -5.46 2.67
N ALA A 84 -2.01 -6.21 3.54
CA ALA A 84 -2.10 -6.02 5.00
C ALA A 84 -1.60 -4.62 5.40
N MET A 85 -0.55 -4.12 4.74
CA MET A 85 -0.08 -2.74 4.91
C MET A 85 -1.12 -1.72 4.44
N VAL A 86 -1.78 -1.93 3.31
CA VAL A 86 -2.88 -1.06 2.83
C VAL A 86 -4.02 -1.01 3.86
N LEU A 87 -4.48 -2.16 4.35
CA LEU A 87 -5.55 -2.25 5.36
C LEU A 87 -5.16 -1.55 6.67
N PHE A 88 -3.92 -1.77 7.14
CA PHE A 88 -3.39 -1.09 8.32
C PHE A 88 -3.36 0.43 8.12
N LEU A 89 -2.83 0.91 6.99
CA LEU A 89 -2.74 2.32 6.69
C LEU A 89 -4.10 2.97 6.49
N ARG A 90 -5.10 2.27 5.94
CA ARG A 90 -6.46 2.79 5.88
C ARG A 90 -7.02 3.07 7.28
N LYS A 91 -6.80 2.15 8.21
CA LYS A 91 -7.32 2.27 9.58
C LYS A 91 -6.57 3.33 10.41
N TYR A 92 -5.25 3.41 10.28
CA TYR A 92 -4.39 4.22 11.17
C TYR A 92 -3.71 5.41 10.51
N GLY A 93 -3.64 5.44 9.18
CA GLY A 93 -2.86 6.39 8.38
C GLY A 93 -3.29 7.84 8.55
N LYS A 94 -4.59 8.14 8.54
CA LYS A 94 -5.10 9.50 8.80
C LYS A 94 -4.66 10.03 10.17
N ALA A 95 -4.69 9.17 11.20
CA ALA A 95 -4.24 9.54 12.53
C ALA A 95 -2.71 9.72 12.59
N LEU A 96 -1.95 8.87 11.89
CA LEU A 96 -0.50 8.96 11.76
C LEU A 96 -0.10 10.29 11.09
N PHE A 97 -0.71 10.63 9.94
CA PHE A 97 -0.41 11.85 9.17
C PHE A 97 -0.79 13.12 9.91
N ARG A 98 -1.87 13.09 10.71
CA ARG A 98 -2.29 14.21 11.57
C ARG A 98 -1.33 14.45 12.74
N LYS A 99 -0.81 13.38 13.36
CA LYS A 99 0.12 13.47 14.50
C LYS A 99 1.54 13.82 14.07
N ALA A 100 1.96 13.39 12.89
CA ALA A 100 3.28 13.64 12.33
C ALA A 100 3.17 14.66 11.19
N ALA A 101 3.24 15.95 11.50
CA ALA A 101 3.14 17.01 10.49
C ALA A 101 4.31 17.00 9.50
N LEU A 102 5.53 16.70 9.97
CA LEU A 102 6.74 16.70 9.15
C LEU A 102 6.96 15.35 8.43
N PRO A 103 7.39 15.35 7.14
CA PRO A 103 7.69 14.13 6.39
C PRO A 103 8.65 13.18 7.12
N ALA A 104 9.71 13.68 7.76
CA ALA A 104 10.66 12.85 8.52
C ALA A 104 10.00 12.07 9.68
N SER A 105 8.99 12.65 10.33
CA SER A 105 8.26 11.98 11.40
C SER A 105 7.33 10.89 10.85
N ARG A 106 6.69 11.14 9.71
CA ARG A 106 5.88 10.14 8.99
C ARG A 106 6.77 8.99 8.54
N LEU A 107 7.95 9.29 7.97
CA LEU A 107 8.93 8.30 7.54
C LEU A 107 9.31 7.36 8.69
N SER A 108 9.63 7.89 9.87
CA SER A 108 9.97 7.06 11.03
C SER A 108 8.86 6.08 11.40
N ALA A 109 7.60 6.53 11.41
CA ALA A 109 6.47 5.67 11.73
C ALA A 109 6.22 4.61 10.65
N LEU A 110 6.22 5.00 9.39
CA LEU A 110 6.00 4.09 8.25
C LEU A 110 7.11 3.04 8.14
N THR A 111 8.38 3.44 8.32
CA THR A 111 9.52 2.52 8.32
C THR A 111 9.41 1.49 9.44
N LYS A 112 8.93 1.86 10.63
CA LYS A 112 8.72 0.90 11.72
C LYS A 112 7.69 -0.17 11.38
N VAL A 113 6.57 0.22 10.77
CA VAL A 113 5.52 -0.74 10.37
C VAL A 113 6.00 -1.60 9.21
N ALA A 114 6.63 -1.01 8.19
CA ALA A 114 7.22 -1.75 7.08
C ALA A 114 8.30 -2.76 7.54
N ASN A 115 8.98 -2.46 8.65
CA ASN A 115 9.97 -3.37 9.23
C ASN A 115 9.36 -4.60 9.89
N LEU A 116 8.06 -4.62 10.20
CA LEU A 116 7.36 -5.80 10.72
C LEU A 116 7.11 -6.86 9.64
N LEU A 117 7.04 -6.47 8.36
CA LEU A 117 6.80 -7.39 7.25
C LEU A 117 8.10 -8.10 6.82
N PRO A 118 8.01 -9.32 6.27
CA PRO A 118 9.19 -10.06 5.83
C PRO A 118 9.85 -9.39 4.61
N THR A 119 11.14 -9.69 4.40
CA THR A 119 11.82 -9.35 3.15
C THR A 119 11.38 -10.32 2.06
N HIS A 120 11.18 -9.83 0.83
CA HIS A 120 10.81 -10.64 -0.33
C HIS A 120 12.04 -11.42 -0.85
N THR A 121 12.39 -12.52 -0.18
CA THR A 121 13.59 -13.31 -0.46
C THR A 121 13.37 -14.39 -1.52
N ARG A 122 12.13 -14.85 -1.70
CA ARG A 122 11.78 -15.92 -2.66
C ARG A 122 11.28 -15.29 -3.96
N ARG A 123 12.08 -15.41 -5.02
CA ARG A 123 11.78 -14.83 -6.35
C ARG A 123 11.01 -15.84 -7.18
N SER A 124 9.93 -15.41 -7.82
CA SER A 124 9.32 -16.14 -8.93
C SER A 124 10.02 -15.74 -10.23
N GLU A 125 10.09 -16.66 -11.20
CA GLU A 125 10.63 -16.37 -12.53
C GLU A 125 9.89 -15.20 -13.20
N GLU A 126 8.58 -15.10 -12.97
CA GLU A 126 7.71 -14.03 -13.46
C GLU A 126 8.07 -12.65 -12.89
N ALA A 127 8.27 -12.54 -11.56
CA ALA A 127 8.70 -11.28 -10.94
C ALA A 127 10.09 -10.84 -11.42
N GLN A 128 10.96 -11.81 -11.74
CA GLN A 128 12.30 -11.56 -12.26
C GLN A 128 12.29 -11.20 -13.75
N ALA A 129 11.38 -11.78 -14.53
CA ALA A 129 11.20 -11.50 -15.96
C ALA A 129 10.58 -10.12 -16.20
N PHE A 130 9.56 -9.73 -15.43
CA PHE A 130 8.82 -8.47 -15.63
C PHE A 130 9.28 -7.31 -14.73
N GLN A 131 10.21 -7.56 -13.79
CA GLN A 131 10.73 -6.56 -12.82
C GLN A 131 9.64 -5.75 -12.10
N GLN A 132 8.51 -6.40 -11.79
CA GLN A 132 7.32 -5.77 -11.17
C GLN A 132 7.44 -5.71 -9.65
N PHE A 133 8.29 -4.83 -9.14
CA PHE A 133 8.43 -4.60 -7.70
C PHE A 133 7.50 -3.48 -7.23
N SER A 134 6.69 -3.74 -6.20
CA SER A 134 5.87 -2.71 -5.56
C SER A 134 6.74 -1.65 -4.89
N THR A 135 6.28 -0.40 -4.85
CA THR A 135 7.03 0.69 -4.22
C THR A 135 6.98 0.55 -2.70
N PRO A 136 8.13 0.47 -2.01
CA PRO A 136 8.15 0.44 -0.55
C PRO A 136 7.44 1.67 0.03
N VAL A 137 6.63 1.49 1.07
CA VAL A 137 5.88 2.58 1.72
C VAL A 137 6.76 3.77 2.13
N PRO A 138 8.00 3.58 2.65
CA PRO A 138 8.91 4.69 2.88
C PRO A 138 9.20 5.52 1.62
N LEU A 139 9.51 4.87 0.49
CA LEU A 139 9.75 5.58 -0.77
C LEU A 139 8.47 6.21 -1.33
N SER A 140 7.33 5.55 -1.14
CA SER A 140 6.02 6.10 -1.49
C SER A 140 5.75 7.43 -0.80
N LEU A 141 6.14 7.59 0.47
CA LEU A 141 6.06 8.88 1.17
C LEU A 141 6.90 9.97 0.49
N ALA A 142 8.09 9.65 -0.02
CA ALA A 142 8.91 10.62 -0.75
C ALA A 142 8.24 11.02 -2.07
N ALA A 143 7.68 10.07 -2.82
CA ALA A 143 6.92 10.36 -4.03
C ALA A 143 5.72 11.28 -3.76
N LEU A 144 4.97 11.04 -2.69
CA LEU A 144 3.86 11.91 -2.28
C LEU A 144 4.30 13.29 -1.82
N THR A 145 5.45 13.38 -1.13
CA THR A 145 5.99 14.67 -0.69
C THR A 145 6.42 15.50 -1.90
N ALA A 146 7.10 14.88 -2.87
CA ALA A 146 7.44 15.50 -4.15
C ALA A 146 6.21 15.94 -4.95
N ALA A 147 5.15 15.13 -4.91
CA ALA A 147 3.89 15.41 -5.58
C ALA A 147 3.13 16.59 -4.96
N SER A 148 3.40 16.95 -3.70
CA SER A 148 2.74 18.06 -2.98
C SER A 148 1.20 17.97 -3.10
N LEU A 149 0.67 16.81 -2.69
CA LEU A 149 -0.75 16.50 -2.76
C LEU A 149 -1.60 17.38 -1.84
N THR A 150 -2.80 17.68 -2.32
CA THR A 150 -3.89 18.35 -1.61
C THR A 150 -5.17 17.53 -1.72
N SER A 151 -6.17 17.86 -0.90
CA SER A 151 -7.49 17.20 -0.97
C SER A 151 -8.30 17.57 -2.22
N THR A 152 -7.87 18.57 -2.99
CA THR A 152 -8.48 18.94 -4.27
C THR A 152 -7.89 18.18 -5.44
N ASP A 153 -6.84 17.38 -5.23
CA ASP A 153 -6.20 16.64 -6.29
C ASP A 153 -6.98 15.39 -6.68
N ARG A 154 -6.94 15.09 -7.98
CA ARG A 154 -7.32 13.80 -8.56
C ARG A 154 -6.03 13.11 -9.00
N VAL A 155 -5.66 12.06 -8.28
CA VAL A 155 -4.39 11.35 -8.43
C VAL A 155 -4.59 10.11 -9.29
N LEU A 156 -3.88 10.01 -10.41
CA LEU A 156 -3.79 8.78 -11.18
C LEU A 156 -2.56 7.97 -10.78
N GLU A 157 -2.78 6.70 -10.46
CA GLU A 157 -1.73 5.68 -10.44
C GLU A 157 -1.95 4.70 -11.61
N PRO A 158 -1.14 4.78 -12.67
CA PRO A 158 -1.39 4.03 -13.91
C PRO A 158 -0.98 2.56 -13.84
N SER A 159 -0.19 2.16 -12.84
CA SER A 159 0.32 0.79 -12.64
C SER A 159 0.26 0.44 -11.16
N ALA A 160 -0.96 0.28 -10.65
CA ALA A 160 -1.24 0.45 -9.24
C ALA A 160 -0.79 -0.68 -8.31
N GLY A 161 -0.49 -1.85 -8.87
CA GLY A 161 -0.07 -3.02 -8.12
C GLY A 161 -1.09 -3.37 -7.05
N THR A 162 -0.64 -3.42 -5.80
CA THR A 162 -1.49 -3.69 -4.62
C THR A 162 -2.04 -2.41 -3.96
N GLY A 163 -1.70 -1.22 -4.48
CA GLY A 163 -2.23 0.07 -4.01
C GLY A 163 -1.45 0.73 -2.86
N LEU A 164 -0.14 0.45 -2.72
CA LEU A 164 0.71 1.08 -1.69
C LEU A 164 0.89 2.59 -1.91
N LEU A 165 0.95 3.06 -3.15
CA LEU A 165 0.95 4.50 -3.46
C LEU A 165 -0.47 5.07 -3.31
N ALA A 166 -1.47 4.40 -3.89
CA ALA A 166 -2.88 4.77 -3.80
C ALA A 166 -3.36 5.03 -2.36
N ILE A 167 -3.03 4.15 -1.41
CA ILE A 167 -3.49 4.31 -0.02
C ILE A 167 -2.94 5.57 0.64
N LEU A 168 -1.70 5.95 0.34
CA LEU A 168 -1.14 7.18 0.90
C LEU A 168 -1.78 8.43 0.27
N ALA A 169 -2.12 8.37 -1.01
CA ALA A 169 -2.84 9.45 -1.69
C ALA A 169 -4.28 9.61 -1.13
N GLU A 170 -4.97 8.49 -0.87
CA GLU A 170 -6.27 8.49 -0.17
C GLU A 170 -6.16 9.08 1.25
N ILE A 171 -5.08 8.76 1.98
CA ILE A 171 -4.83 9.33 3.32
C ILE A 171 -4.59 10.84 3.25
N ALA A 172 -3.94 11.33 2.20
CA ALA A 172 -3.77 12.76 1.93
C ALA A 172 -5.11 13.45 1.54
N GLY A 173 -6.16 12.67 1.30
CA GLY A 173 -7.51 13.15 0.99
C GLY A 173 -7.77 13.38 -0.49
N SER A 174 -6.90 12.90 -1.38
CA SER A 174 -7.06 13.04 -2.82
C SER A 174 -8.06 12.02 -3.38
N ALA A 175 -8.76 12.39 -4.45
CA ALA A 175 -9.54 11.43 -5.24
C ALA A 175 -8.59 10.55 -6.08
N LEU A 176 -8.97 9.31 -6.35
CA LEU A 176 -8.11 8.36 -7.06
C LEU A 176 -8.66 8.00 -8.45
N ILE A 177 -7.73 7.77 -9.38
CA ILE A 177 -7.94 7.04 -10.63
C ILE A 177 -6.92 5.90 -10.60
N LEU A 178 -7.39 4.65 -10.70
CA LEU A 178 -6.52 3.49 -10.53
C LEU A 178 -6.55 2.63 -11.79
N ASN A 179 -5.36 2.21 -12.24
CA ASN A 179 -5.22 1.27 -13.34
C ASN A 179 -4.23 0.16 -12.97
N GLU A 180 -4.58 -1.09 -13.25
CA GLU A 180 -3.70 -2.24 -13.05
C GLU A 180 -3.99 -3.32 -14.08
N ILE A 181 -2.95 -3.78 -14.78
CA ILE A 181 -3.09 -4.74 -15.90
C ILE A 181 -3.23 -6.18 -15.42
N ALA A 182 -2.65 -6.54 -14.26
CA ALA A 182 -2.71 -7.89 -13.73
C ALA A 182 -4.07 -8.16 -13.07
N ASP A 183 -4.83 -9.12 -13.59
CA ASP A 183 -6.21 -9.41 -13.17
C ASP A 183 -6.37 -9.54 -11.66
N THR A 184 -5.57 -10.39 -11.01
CA THR A 184 -5.63 -10.62 -9.56
C THR A 184 -5.42 -9.32 -8.76
N ARG A 185 -4.51 -8.46 -9.20
CA ARG A 185 -4.20 -7.20 -8.52
C ARG A 185 -5.27 -6.14 -8.80
N ALA A 186 -5.84 -6.12 -10.00
CA ALA A 186 -6.99 -5.28 -10.30
C ALA A 186 -8.23 -5.66 -9.48
N ASP A 187 -8.49 -6.96 -9.29
CA ASP A 187 -9.57 -7.47 -8.42
C ASP A 187 -9.32 -7.09 -6.94
N LEU A 188 -8.06 -7.21 -6.47
CA LEU A 188 -7.64 -6.74 -5.16
C LEU A 188 -7.89 -5.24 -4.99
N LEU A 189 -7.47 -4.41 -5.95
CA LEU A 189 -7.69 -2.97 -5.93
C LEU A 189 -9.17 -2.62 -5.93
N THR A 190 -10.01 -3.36 -6.66
CA THR A 190 -11.46 -3.16 -6.66
C THR A 190 -12.05 -3.39 -5.26
N SER A 191 -11.59 -4.45 -4.58
CA SER A 191 -12.00 -4.76 -3.20
C SER A 191 -11.44 -3.74 -2.20
N LEU A 192 -10.20 -3.31 -2.41
CA LEU A 192 -9.50 -2.37 -1.56
C LEU A 192 -9.95 -0.93 -1.80
N PHE A 193 -10.45 -0.51 -2.95
CA PHE A 193 -10.80 0.88 -3.21
C PHE A 193 -12.18 0.96 -3.86
N PRO A 194 -13.25 0.54 -3.16
CA PRO A 194 -14.58 0.41 -3.76
C PRO A 194 -15.19 1.75 -4.23
N ALA A 195 -14.67 2.87 -3.74
CA ALA A 195 -15.07 4.21 -4.17
C ALA A 195 -14.36 4.69 -5.45
N SER A 196 -13.41 3.90 -5.99
CA SER A 196 -12.58 4.28 -7.13
C SER A 196 -12.58 3.15 -8.17
N PRO A 197 -13.25 3.33 -9.32
CA PRO A 197 -13.22 2.34 -10.39
C PRO A 197 -11.77 2.03 -10.82
N VAL A 198 -11.50 0.75 -11.04
CA VAL A 198 -10.18 0.26 -11.47
C VAL A 198 -10.26 -0.10 -12.96
N THR A 199 -9.39 0.50 -13.76
CA THR A 199 -9.21 0.13 -15.18
C THR A 199 -8.06 -0.87 -15.35
N ARG A 200 -7.99 -1.54 -16.51
CA ARG A 200 -6.97 -2.57 -16.80
C ARG A 200 -6.24 -2.35 -18.13
N PHE A 201 -5.97 -1.09 -18.47
CA PHE A 201 -5.29 -0.73 -19.70
C PHE A 201 -3.77 -0.93 -19.59
N ASP A 202 -3.09 -1.12 -20.72
CA ASP A 202 -1.65 -0.95 -20.76
C ASP A 202 -1.30 0.50 -20.41
N ALA A 203 -0.57 0.68 -19.31
CA ALA A 203 -0.17 1.99 -18.81
C ALA A 203 0.72 2.76 -19.79
N ALA A 204 1.33 2.10 -20.79
CA ALA A 204 2.08 2.76 -21.86
C ALA A 204 1.17 3.47 -22.87
N GLN A 205 -0.14 3.18 -22.82
CA GLN A 205 -1.21 3.72 -23.66
C GLN A 205 -2.33 4.31 -22.80
N ILE A 206 -2.05 4.72 -21.56
CA ILE A 206 -3.09 5.17 -20.62
C ILE A 206 -3.82 6.41 -21.16
N ASP A 207 -3.13 7.28 -21.88
CA ASP A 207 -3.75 8.45 -22.53
C ASP A 207 -4.70 8.08 -23.66
N ASP A 208 -4.45 6.97 -24.36
CA ASP A 208 -5.29 6.56 -25.49
C ASP A 208 -6.60 5.93 -25.01
N HIS A 209 -6.55 5.17 -23.90
CA HIS A 209 -7.66 4.31 -23.46
C HIS A 209 -8.50 4.86 -22.31
N LEU A 210 -7.91 5.67 -21.41
CA LEU A 210 -8.65 6.17 -20.26
C LEU A 210 -9.74 7.16 -20.73
N ASP A 211 -10.93 7.13 -20.11
CA ASP A 211 -12.04 8.03 -20.46
C ASP A 211 -11.56 9.50 -20.49
N ARG A 212 -11.90 10.27 -21.53
CA ARG A 212 -11.42 11.66 -21.70
C ARG A 212 -11.81 12.60 -20.56
N THR A 213 -12.86 12.28 -19.80
CA THR A 213 -13.27 13.02 -18.59
C THR A 213 -12.41 12.67 -17.36
N ALA A 214 -11.63 11.60 -17.42
CA ALA A 214 -10.68 11.22 -16.39
C ALA A 214 -9.34 11.96 -16.60
N VAL A 215 -9.31 13.22 -16.18
CA VAL A 215 -8.12 14.08 -16.23
C VAL A 215 -7.53 14.24 -14.82
N PRO A 216 -6.38 13.62 -14.51
CA PRO A 216 -5.72 13.76 -13.21
C PRO A 216 -5.03 15.12 -13.09
N SER A 217 -4.99 15.70 -11.89
CA SER A 217 -4.16 16.86 -11.56
C SER A 217 -2.74 16.47 -11.11
N VAL A 218 -2.59 15.21 -10.66
CA VAL A 218 -1.32 14.62 -10.27
C VAL A 218 -1.24 13.18 -10.76
N ILE A 219 -0.08 12.76 -11.23
CA ILE A 219 0.23 11.35 -11.45
C ILE A 219 1.37 10.95 -10.52
N ILE A 220 1.22 9.82 -9.83
CA ILE A 220 2.31 9.19 -9.09
C ILE A 220 2.44 7.77 -9.63
N MET A 221 3.63 7.38 -10.06
CA MET A 221 3.82 6.12 -10.77
C MET A 221 5.15 5.44 -10.48
N ASN A 222 5.13 4.11 -10.53
CA ASN A 222 6.30 3.24 -10.53
C ASN A 222 6.13 2.26 -11.71
N PRO A 223 6.37 2.71 -12.95
CA PRO A 223 6.17 1.87 -14.13
C PRO A 223 7.06 0.62 -14.11
N PRO A 224 6.65 -0.47 -14.77
CA PRO A 224 7.48 -1.67 -14.85
C PRO A 224 8.82 -1.36 -15.51
N PHE A 225 9.89 -1.88 -14.91
CA PHE A 225 11.23 -1.70 -15.43
C PHE A 225 11.46 -2.72 -16.57
N SER A 226 11.38 -2.27 -17.82
CA SER A 226 11.92 -2.94 -19.03
C SER A 226 11.04 -3.89 -19.86
N VAL A 227 9.73 -4.08 -19.60
CA VAL A 227 8.89 -5.01 -20.39
C VAL A 227 7.45 -4.50 -20.56
N MET A 228 6.96 -4.44 -21.81
CA MET A 228 5.52 -4.34 -22.11
C MET A 228 4.90 -5.75 -22.08
N ALA A 229 3.62 -5.85 -21.72
CA ALA A 229 2.87 -7.10 -21.79
C ALA A 229 3.03 -7.74 -23.18
N ASN A 230 3.32 -9.04 -23.22
CA ASN A 230 3.38 -9.88 -24.42
C ASN A 230 4.57 -9.66 -25.41
N VAL A 231 5.67 -9.02 -25.00
CA VAL A 231 6.89 -8.93 -25.85
C VAL A 231 8.11 -9.50 -25.14
N THR A 232 8.75 -10.51 -25.74
CA THR A 232 9.95 -11.21 -25.24
C THR A 232 11.27 -10.43 -25.42
N VAL A 233 11.23 -9.25 -26.03
CA VAL A 233 12.40 -8.39 -26.25
C VAL A 233 12.38 -7.23 -25.25
N ARG A 234 13.49 -7.01 -24.54
CA ARG A 234 13.70 -5.79 -23.73
C ARG A 234 13.56 -4.57 -24.64
N MET A 235 12.47 -3.83 -24.49
CA MET A 235 12.35 -2.53 -25.15
C MET A 235 12.97 -1.48 -24.24
N ALA A 236 14.08 -0.91 -24.70
CA ALA A 236 14.79 0.15 -23.99
C ALA A 236 13.84 1.26 -23.53
N ASP A 237 12.81 1.58 -24.34
CA ASP A 237 11.91 2.73 -24.18
C ASP A 237 10.66 2.49 -23.32
N ALA A 238 10.49 1.33 -22.67
CA ALA A 238 9.28 1.05 -21.89
C ALA A 238 8.99 2.16 -20.86
N ALA A 239 9.99 2.54 -20.06
CA ALA A 239 9.87 3.61 -19.07
C ALA A 239 9.49 4.96 -19.70
N TYR A 240 10.10 5.30 -20.84
CA TYR A 240 9.78 6.54 -21.56
C TYR A 240 8.33 6.56 -22.03
N ARG A 241 7.82 5.47 -22.61
CA ARG A 241 6.44 5.39 -23.10
C ARG A 241 5.41 5.55 -21.98
N HIS A 242 5.63 4.88 -20.85
CA HIS A 242 4.78 5.05 -19.68
C HIS A 242 4.77 6.50 -19.18
N VAL A 243 5.95 7.13 -19.04
CA VAL A 243 6.05 8.52 -18.58
C VAL A 243 5.43 9.49 -19.60
N ALA A 244 5.67 9.30 -20.90
CA ALA A 244 5.12 10.15 -21.95
C ALA A 244 3.59 10.05 -22.05
N SER A 245 3.04 8.83 -22.00
CA SER A 245 1.58 8.63 -22.00
C SER A 245 0.93 9.21 -20.74
N ALA A 246 1.52 8.97 -19.56
CA ALA A 246 1.06 9.60 -18.33
C ALA A 246 1.10 11.14 -18.41
N LEU A 247 2.19 11.73 -18.90
CA LEU A 247 2.32 13.17 -19.06
C LEU A 247 1.28 13.75 -20.04
N ALA A 248 0.97 13.03 -21.13
CA ALA A 248 -0.06 13.44 -22.07
C ALA A 248 -1.45 13.51 -21.40
N ARG A 249 -1.77 12.53 -20.56
CA ARG A 249 -3.03 12.43 -19.81
C ARG A 249 -3.16 13.46 -18.67
N LEU A 250 -2.06 13.90 -18.08
CA LEU A 250 -2.05 14.85 -16.96
C LEU A 250 -2.74 16.18 -17.33
N ALA A 251 -3.46 16.83 -16.42
CA ALA A 251 -4.00 18.16 -16.65
C ALA A 251 -2.87 19.19 -16.89
N ASP A 252 -3.15 20.24 -17.66
CA ASP A 252 -2.19 21.33 -17.84
C ASP A 252 -1.91 22.01 -16.48
N GLY A 253 -0.63 22.27 -16.21
CA GLY A 253 -0.15 22.69 -14.89
C GLY A 253 -0.08 21.58 -13.83
N GLY A 254 -0.54 20.37 -14.15
CA GLY A 254 -0.45 19.21 -13.25
C GLY A 254 0.99 18.76 -12.98
N ARG A 255 1.16 17.85 -12.01
CA ARG A 255 2.48 17.30 -11.65
C ARG A 255 2.53 15.77 -11.78
N LEU A 256 3.56 15.25 -12.45
CA LEU A 256 3.88 13.83 -12.53
C LEU A 256 5.10 13.53 -11.65
N VAL A 257 5.01 12.49 -10.83
CA VAL A 257 6.14 11.93 -10.06
C VAL A 257 6.34 10.49 -10.48
N ALA A 258 7.48 10.20 -11.12
CA ALA A 258 7.83 8.87 -11.60
C ALA A 258 9.00 8.28 -10.84
N ILE A 259 8.87 7.00 -10.47
CA ILE A 259 9.96 6.17 -9.97
C ILE A 259 10.40 5.24 -11.09
N THR A 260 11.57 5.48 -11.66
CA THR A 260 12.13 4.71 -12.79
C THR A 260 13.44 4.02 -12.37
N GLY A 261 14.05 3.22 -13.25
CA GLY A 261 15.43 2.77 -13.05
C GLY A 261 16.41 3.95 -13.08
N ALA A 262 17.52 3.87 -12.32
CA ALA A 262 18.47 4.98 -12.18
C ALA A 262 19.05 5.52 -13.51
N ASN A 263 19.20 4.62 -14.49
CA ASN A 263 19.72 4.92 -15.82
C ASN A 263 18.77 5.77 -16.69
N PHE A 264 17.46 5.82 -16.37
CA PHE A 264 16.51 6.68 -17.08
C PHE A 264 16.66 8.13 -16.58
N SER A 265 17.71 8.80 -17.03
CA SER A 265 18.16 10.11 -16.53
C SER A 265 18.31 11.12 -17.66
N PRO A 266 17.98 12.41 -17.44
CA PRO A 266 18.27 13.46 -18.43
C PRO A 266 19.77 13.66 -18.69
N ASP A 267 20.64 13.21 -17.77
CA ASP A 267 22.10 13.26 -17.94
C ASP A 267 22.67 12.05 -18.70
N ALA A 268 21.87 10.98 -18.85
CA ALA A 268 22.30 9.79 -19.55
C ALA A 268 22.23 10.04 -21.06
N ARG A 269 23.35 9.87 -21.77
CA ARG A 269 23.43 10.08 -23.23
C ARG A 269 22.34 9.32 -24.01
N ALA A 270 21.99 8.11 -23.58
CA ALA A 270 20.96 7.30 -24.21
C ALA A 270 19.54 7.91 -24.11
N TRP A 271 19.28 8.76 -23.12
CA TRP A 271 17.96 9.32 -22.83
C TRP A 271 17.88 10.83 -23.07
N ARG A 272 19.01 11.49 -23.29
CA ARG A 272 19.14 12.94 -23.39
C ARG A 272 18.13 13.57 -24.35
N ASP A 273 18.11 13.10 -25.60
CA ASP A 273 17.22 13.65 -26.63
C ASP A 273 15.75 13.36 -26.36
N ALA A 274 15.44 12.24 -25.71
CA ALA A 274 14.08 11.91 -25.31
C ALA A 274 13.57 12.85 -24.22
N PHE A 275 14.43 13.19 -23.25
CA PHE A 275 14.11 14.18 -22.23
C PHE A 275 13.99 15.60 -22.81
N ILE A 276 14.83 15.98 -23.78
CA ILE A 276 14.70 17.28 -24.47
C ILE A 276 13.32 17.39 -25.14
N ARG A 277 12.91 16.36 -25.89
CA ARG A 277 11.56 16.32 -26.49
C ARG A 277 10.45 16.33 -25.45
N LEU A 278 10.63 15.64 -24.32
CA LEU A 278 9.66 15.65 -23.23
C LEU A 278 9.50 17.05 -22.63
N GLN A 279 10.59 17.83 -22.52
CA GLN A 279 10.56 19.21 -22.01
C GLN A 279 9.74 20.19 -22.87
N GLU A 280 9.43 19.85 -24.12
CA GLU A 280 8.51 20.66 -24.95
C GLU A 280 7.08 20.69 -24.38
N ARG A 281 6.72 19.71 -23.54
CA ARG A 281 5.37 19.55 -22.96
C ARG A 281 5.37 19.45 -21.44
N GLY A 282 6.45 18.96 -20.84
CA GLY A 282 6.59 18.81 -19.41
C GLY A 282 8.02 19.06 -18.94
N ARG A 283 8.21 20.16 -18.21
CA ARG A 283 9.51 20.53 -17.64
C ARG A 283 9.89 19.62 -16.47
N VAL A 284 11.11 19.12 -16.48
CA VAL A 284 11.66 18.40 -15.32
C VAL A 284 12.03 19.43 -14.26
N VAL A 285 11.42 19.34 -13.07
CA VAL A 285 11.70 20.29 -11.96
C VAL A 285 12.57 19.70 -10.86
N PHE A 286 12.71 18.37 -10.84
CA PHE A 286 13.61 17.67 -9.93
C PHE A 286 13.90 16.27 -10.45
N THR A 287 15.14 15.81 -10.27
CA THR A 287 15.48 14.40 -10.48
C THR A 287 16.63 13.98 -9.56
N ALA A 288 16.54 12.80 -8.95
CA ALA A 288 17.60 12.24 -8.12
C ALA A 288 17.61 10.72 -8.20
N ALA A 289 18.80 10.13 -8.25
CA ALA A 289 18.95 8.69 -8.12
C ALA A 289 18.72 8.27 -6.65
N VAL A 290 18.29 7.03 -6.44
CA VAL A 290 17.98 6.44 -5.14
C VAL A 290 18.67 5.10 -5.04
N ALA A 291 19.44 4.90 -3.98
CA ALA A 291 20.18 3.68 -3.74
C ALA A 291 19.24 2.47 -3.70
N GLY A 292 19.64 1.38 -4.35
CA GLY A 292 18.83 0.17 -4.44
C GLY A 292 18.57 -0.50 -3.08
N SER A 293 19.34 -0.17 -2.04
CA SER A 293 19.08 -0.58 -0.66
C SER A 293 17.69 -0.19 -0.16
N VAL A 294 17.09 0.88 -0.70
CA VAL A 294 15.72 1.32 -0.39
C VAL A 294 14.68 0.27 -0.80
N TYR A 295 14.95 -0.50 -1.86
CA TYR A 295 14.09 -1.58 -2.35
C TYR A 295 14.43 -2.96 -1.77
N ALA A 296 15.47 -3.10 -0.94
CA ALA A 296 15.98 -4.40 -0.50
C ALA A 296 14.89 -5.28 0.15
N LYS A 297 13.99 -4.68 0.93
CA LYS A 297 12.81 -5.35 1.53
C LYS A 297 11.87 -5.97 0.49
N HIS A 298 11.81 -5.39 -0.70
CA HIS A 298 10.95 -5.82 -1.80
C HIS A 298 11.71 -6.72 -2.80
N GLY A 299 12.91 -7.18 -2.46
CA GLY A 299 13.60 -8.28 -3.16
C GLY A 299 14.55 -7.84 -4.28
N THR A 300 14.78 -6.53 -4.45
CA THR A 300 15.71 -5.98 -5.42
C THR A 300 16.65 -4.95 -4.79
N THR A 301 17.84 -4.82 -5.36
CA THR A 301 18.83 -3.80 -5.03
C THR A 301 19.20 -2.97 -6.26
N ILE A 302 18.33 -2.96 -7.27
CA ILE A 302 18.46 -2.09 -8.44
C ILE A 302 18.29 -0.65 -7.98
N GLU A 303 19.21 0.21 -8.38
CA GLU A 303 19.10 1.65 -8.14
C GLU A 303 17.94 2.23 -8.96
N THR A 304 17.16 3.08 -8.32
CA THR A 304 16.00 3.73 -8.93
C THR A 304 16.24 5.24 -9.03
N ARG A 305 15.31 5.97 -9.62
CA ARG A 305 15.34 7.43 -9.73
C ARG A 305 13.95 7.97 -9.53
N LEU A 306 13.85 9.04 -8.75
CA LEU A 306 12.63 9.83 -8.62
C LEU A 306 12.77 11.06 -9.50
N THR A 307 11.85 11.23 -10.45
CA THR A 307 11.79 12.38 -11.36
C THR A 307 10.43 13.06 -11.21
N VAL A 308 10.45 14.39 -11.12
CA VAL A 308 9.27 15.24 -10.97
C VAL A 308 9.15 16.12 -12.20
N ILE A 309 7.98 16.10 -12.83
CA ILE A 309 7.69 16.78 -14.08
C ILE A 309 6.42 17.61 -13.89
N ASP A 310 6.48 18.91 -14.16
CA ASP A 310 5.29 19.76 -14.23
C ASP A 310 4.82 19.82 -15.68
N LYS A 311 3.52 19.70 -15.95
CA LYS A 311 2.96 19.80 -17.31
C LYS A 311 2.88 21.24 -17.78
N ALA A 312 4.03 21.74 -18.19
CA ALA A 312 4.24 22.98 -18.92
C ALA A 312 5.56 22.86 -19.72
N PRO A 313 5.69 23.50 -20.89
CA PRO A 313 6.96 23.56 -21.59
C PRO A 313 8.07 24.14 -20.70
N ALA A 314 9.28 23.62 -20.82
CA ALA A 314 10.46 24.25 -20.23
C ALA A 314 10.79 25.55 -20.99
N GLU A 315 11.33 26.54 -20.28
CA GLU A 315 11.81 27.79 -20.90
C GLU A 315 12.97 27.51 -21.86
N ASP A 316 13.84 26.58 -21.48
CA ASP A 316 14.90 26.03 -22.33
C ASP A 316 14.85 24.50 -22.26
N ALA A 317 14.50 23.87 -23.38
CA ALA A 317 14.35 22.42 -23.48
C ALA A 317 15.68 21.65 -23.29
N ILE A 318 16.84 22.29 -23.45
CA ILE A 318 18.14 21.67 -23.21
C ILE A 318 18.66 21.88 -21.77
N CYS A 319 18.00 22.71 -20.96
CA CYS A 319 18.40 22.95 -19.57
C CYS A 319 17.62 22.04 -18.62
N PHE A 320 18.31 21.38 -17.68
CA PHE A 320 17.71 20.48 -16.69
C PHE A 320 18.19 20.86 -15.28
N PRO A 321 17.40 20.60 -14.23
CA PRO A 321 17.82 20.87 -12.87
C PRO A 321 19.01 19.98 -12.48
N ASP A 322 19.96 20.56 -11.73
CA ASP A 322 21.09 19.81 -11.18
C ASP A 322 20.60 18.67 -10.28
N SER A 323 21.00 17.45 -10.61
CA SER A 323 20.72 16.29 -9.77
C SER A 323 21.62 16.31 -8.52
N PRO A 324 21.07 16.25 -7.28
CA PRO A 324 21.87 16.20 -6.05
C PRO A 324 22.69 14.91 -5.90
N GLY A 325 22.50 13.95 -6.80
CA GLY A 325 23.26 12.70 -6.88
C GLY A 325 22.43 11.48 -6.46
N LEU A 326 23.08 10.52 -5.81
CA LEU A 326 22.48 9.29 -5.33
C LEU A 326 22.05 9.45 -3.87
N ALA A 327 20.74 9.43 -3.60
CA ALA A 327 20.22 9.40 -2.24
C ALA A 327 20.50 8.02 -1.62
N PRO A 328 21.29 7.93 -0.52
CA PRO A 328 21.59 6.65 0.13
C PRO A 328 20.37 6.08 0.88
N ASP A 329 19.42 6.93 1.24
CA ASP A 329 18.20 6.59 1.95
C ASP A 329 17.05 7.58 1.66
N VAL A 330 15.84 7.22 2.10
CA VAL A 330 14.63 8.03 1.92
C VAL A 330 14.68 9.34 2.71
N ALA A 331 15.40 9.39 3.84
CA ALA A 331 15.49 10.61 4.64
C ALA A 331 16.29 11.70 3.91
N THR A 332 17.37 11.32 3.25
CA THR A 332 18.18 12.18 2.40
C THR A 332 17.36 12.66 1.20
N LEU A 333 16.64 11.75 0.54
CA LEU A 333 15.74 12.10 -0.57
C LEU A 333 14.67 13.12 -0.16
N LEU A 334 14.02 12.92 1.00
CA LEU A 334 13.05 13.88 1.54
C LEU A 334 13.67 15.26 1.81
N ALA A 335 14.90 15.31 2.32
CA ALA A 335 15.60 16.56 2.57
C ALA A 335 15.97 17.31 1.27
N TRP A 336 16.23 16.59 0.18
CA TRP A 336 16.44 17.20 -1.14
C TRP A 336 15.13 17.69 -1.75
N ILE A 337 14.07 16.88 -1.67
CA ILE A 337 12.71 17.23 -2.10
C ILE A 337 12.27 18.55 -1.45
N ASP A 338 12.39 18.67 -0.12
CA ASP A 338 11.99 19.85 0.64
C ASP A 338 12.73 21.14 0.22
N LYS A 339 13.98 21.00 -0.23
CA LYS A 339 14.83 22.13 -0.59
C LYS A 339 14.76 22.54 -2.06
N GLN A 340 14.53 21.58 -2.95
CA GLN A 340 14.77 21.77 -4.39
C GLN A 340 13.49 21.76 -5.23
N ILE A 341 12.41 21.14 -4.75
CA ILE A 341 11.18 21.07 -5.54
C ILE A 341 10.41 22.40 -5.42
N PRO A 342 10.11 23.08 -6.53
CA PRO A 342 9.32 24.29 -6.50
C PRO A 342 7.84 24.00 -6.21
N ALA A 343 7.12 25.05 -5.79
CA ALA A 343 5.67 25.02 -5.70
C ALA A 343 5.04 24.57 -7.02
N ARG A 344 3.92 23.87 -6.94
CA ARG A 344 3.18 23.40 -8.12
C ARG A 344 2.65 24.58 -8.93
N LEU A 345 2.58 24.38 -10.23
CA LEU A 345 1.82 25.27 -11.11
C LEU A 345 0.32 25.19 -10.76
N PRO A 346 -0.44 26.27 -10.98
CA PRO A 346 -1.90 26.21 -10.96
C PRO A 346 -2.40 25.18 -11.98
N VAL A 347 -3.34 24.32 -11.57
CA VAL A 347 -3.87 23.27 -12.44
C VAL A 347 -5.19 23.70 -13.05
N SER A 348 -5.30 23.58 -14.37
CA SER A 348 -6.55 23.76 -15.10
C SER A 348 -7.27 22.42 -15.24
N VAL A 349 -8.05 22.02 -14.23
CA VAL A 349 -8.88 20.81 -14.33
C VAL A 349 -10.24 21.16 -14.93
N PRO A 350 -10.72 20.45 -15.97
CA PRO A 350 -12.10 20.60 -16.44
C PRO A 350 -13.07 20.34 -15.28
N LYS A 351 -13.95 21.30 -14.96
CA LYS A 351 -15.01 21.08 -13.98
C LYS A 351 -15.89 19.93 -14.46
N THR A 352 -15.90 18.82 -13.72
CA THR A 352 -16.83 17.73 -14.00
C THR A 352 -18.20 18.12 -13.44
N ILE A 353 -19.27 17.96 -14.22
CA ILE A 353 -20.64 18.34 -13.83
C ILE A 353 -21.13 17.58 -12.57
N ALA A 354 -20.43 16.49 -12.19
CA ALA A 354 -20.69 15.72 -10.97
C ALA A 354 -20.31 16.43 -9.65
N ASP A 355 -19.55 17.54 -9.70
CA ASP A 355 -19.14 18.30 -8.50
C ASP A 355 -20.14 19.39 -8.10
N ALA A 356 -21.36 19.40 -8.67
CA ALA A 356 -22.42 20.25 -8.14
C ALA A 356 -22.68 19.81 -6.68
N PRO A 357 -22.54 20.68 -5.67
CA PRO A 357 -22.96 20.35 -4.32
C PRO A 357 -24.45 20.03 -4.41
N GLY A 358 -24.80 18.76 -4.23
CA GLY A 358 -26.19 18.36 -4.10
C GLY A 358 -26.79 19.25 -3.02
N ALA A 359 -27.75 20.09 -3.40
CA ALA A 359 -28.44 20.98 -2.47
C ALA A 359 -28.82 20.17 -1.22
N PRO A 360 -28.59 20.68 0.01
CA PRO A 360 -28.96 19.96 1.20
C PRO A 360 -30.45 19.66 1.10
N ARG A 361 -30.80 18.40 0.85
CA ARG A 361 -32.16 17.94 0.98
C ARG A 361 -32.51 18.16 2.44
N THR A 362 -33.25 19.24 2.70
CA THR A 362 -33.91 19.47 3.97
C THR A 362 -34.80 18.26 4.21
N VAL A 363 -34.33 17.36 5.07
CA VAL A 363 -35.21 16.36 5.67
C VAL A 363 -36.23 17.17 6.45
N ARG A 364 -37.42 17.38 5.88
CA ARG A 364 -38.56 17.90 6.63
C ARG A 364 -38.74 16.96 7.81
N GLY A 365 -38.56 17.50 9.01
CA GLY A 365 -38.71 16.77 10.25
C GLY A 365 -40.05 16.05 10.26
N PHE A 366 -39.98 14.72 10.31
CA PHE A 366 -41.15 13.90 10.59
C PHE A 366 -41.44 14.05 12.08
N SER A 367 -42.48 14.80 12.43
CA SER A 367 -42.99 14.86 13.80
C SER A 367 -43.44 13.45 14.21
N PRO A 368 -43.00 12.93 15.37
CA PRO A 368 -43.52 11.66 15.85
C PRO A 368 -44.99 11.85 16.28
N GLY A 369 -45.90 11.18 15.56
CA GLY A 369 -47.29 11.03 15.97
C GLY A 369 -47.41 10.23 17.29
N PRO A 370 -48.56 10.32 17.98
CA PRO A 370 -48.73 9.77 19.32
C PRO A 370 -48.58 8.24 19.34
N ARG A 371 -47.90 7.74 20.38
CA ARG A 371 -47.69 6.31 20.63
C ARG A 371 -49.03 5.59 20.81
N PRO A 372 -49.27 4.44 20.15
CA PRO A 372 -50.37 3.55 20.51
C PRO A 372 -50.08 2.87 21.85
N GLN A 373 -51.09 2.79 22.71
CA GLN A 373 -51.06 2.01 23.94
C GLN A 373 -50.96 0.51 23.63
N PRO A 374 -50.29 -0.30 24.47
CA PRO A 374 -50.24 -1.74 24.27
C PRO A 374 -51.57 -2.40 24.64
N LEU A 375 -52.21 -3.03 23.65
CA LEU A 375 -53.28 -4.01 23.88
C LEU A 375 -52.67 -5.28 24.50
N ARG A 376 -53.19 -5.67 25.66
CA ARG A 376 -52.95 -6.98 26.28
C ARG A 376 -53.51 -8.07 25.35
N ALA A 377 -52.66 -8.99 24.91
CA ALA A 377 -53.09 -10.25 24.31
C ALA A 377 -52.59 -11.42 25.17
N ALA A 378 -53.55 -12.24 25.59
CA ALA A 378 -53.37 -13.43 26.40
C ALA A 378 -52.64 -14.52 25.62
N TRP A 379 -51.67 -15.16 26.27
CA TRP A 379 -51.00 -16.35 25.76
C TRP A 379 -51.91 -17.55 25.94
N LEU A 380 -52.32 -18.18 24.83
CA LEU A 380 -52.92 -19.51 24.82
C LEU A 380 -51.81 -20.55 24.97
N GLN A 381 -51.91 -21.42 25.97
CA GLN A 381 -51.02 -22.54 26.20
C GLN A 381 -51.40 -23.77 25.34
N PRO A 382 -50.45 -24.65 24.98
CA PRO A 382 -50.74 -25.93 24.34
C PRO A 382 -51.22 -26.97 25.35
N LYS A 383 -52.16 -27.83 24.91
CA LYS A 383 -52.68 -28.97 25.68
C LYS A 383 -51.66 -30.11 25.78
N ALA A 384 -51.54 -30.70 26.96
CA ALA A 384 -51.12 -32.09 27.15
C ALA A 384 -51.89 -32.70 28.34
N CYS A 385 -52.37 -33.93 28.15
CA CYS A 385 -53.21 -34.70 29.07
C CYS A 385 -52.39 -35.46 30.16
N PRO A 386 -53.04 -36.04 31.19
CA PRO A 386 -52.53 -36.07 32.56
C PRO A 386 -51.84 -37.37 32.96
N SER A 387 -50.97 -37.29 33.96
CA SER A 387 -50.69 -38.40 34.87
C SER A 387 -50.53 -37.93 36.32
N THR A 388 -51.10 -38.75 37.19
CA THR A 388 -51.27 -38.62 38.64
C THR A 388 -49.96 -38.80 39.40
N MET A 389 -49.67 -37.96 40.40
CA MET A 389 -49.16 -38.45 41.70
C MET A 389 -49.19 -37.40 42.82
N ARG A 390 -49.05 -37.93 44.03
CA ARG A 390 -49.60 -37.49 45.32
C ARG A 390 -48.51 -36.86 46.19
N ARG A 391 -48.92 -35.92 47.05
CA ARG A 391 -48.17 -35.21 48.10
C ARG A 391 -47.24 -36.10 48.96
N SER A 392 -46.09 -35.54 49.37
CA SER A 392 -45.69 -35.48 50.80
C SER A 392 -44.55 -34.50 51.10
N THR A 393 -44.84 -33.61 52.07
CA THR A 393 -44.02 -33.09 53.20
C THR A 393 -42.54 -32.68 53.05
N GLY A 394 -42.18 -31.49 53.54
CA GLY A 394 -40.83 -31.25 54.07
C GLY A 394 -40.33 -29.82 54.31
N ARG A 395 -40.63 -29.26 55.49
CA ARG A 395 -39.83 -28.31 56.31
C ARG A 395 -39.31 -26.95 55.78
N ARG A 396 -39.93 -25.92 56.40
CA ARG A 396 -39.44 -24.61 56.87
C ARG A 396 -37.93 -24.33 56.88
N ARG A 397 -37.55 -23.09 56.51
CA ARG A 397 -36.83 -22.14 57.40
C ARG A 397 -36.99 -20.67 56.98
N LYS A 398 -36.94 -19.82 58.01
CA LYS A 398 -37.41 -18.43 58.18
C LYS A 398 -36.70 -17.37 57.31
N ALA A 399 -37.47 -16.33 56.97
CA ALA A 399 -36.96 -14.99 56.63
C ALA A 399 -36.79 -14.15 57.91
N VAL A 400 -35.82 -13.23 57.92
CA VAL A 400 -35.79 -12.08 58.82
C VAL A 400 -35.40 -10.84 58.01
N ALA A 401 -36.22 -9.80 58.14
CA ALA A 401 -36.02 -8.46 57.63
C ALA A 401 -35.61 -7.51 58.77
N CYS A 402 -34.89 -6.42 58.47
CA CYS A 402 -34.93 -5.17 59.25
C CYS A 402 -34.30 -4.05 58.41
N ARG A 403 -35.11 -3.16 57.82
CA ARG A 403 -35.55 -1.81 58.27
C ARG A 403 -34.61 -0.67 57.86
N ILE A 404 -35.21 0.22 57.08
CA ILE A 404 -34.77 1.55 56.66
C ILE A 404 -35.05 2.56 57.79
N ARG A 405 -34.16 3.54 58.00
CA ARG A 405 -34.57 4.92 58.32
C ARG A 405 -33.56 5.95 57.82
N SER A 406 -34.13 7.02 57.29
CA SER A 406 -33.58 8.12 56.52
C SER A 406 -33.12 9.30 57.39
N THR A 407 -32.10 10.02 56.94
CA THR A 407 -31.98 11.48 57.12
C THR A 407 -31.44 12.11 55.82
N ARG A 408 -32.07 13.20 55.40
CA ARG A 408 -31.76 14.11 54.25
C ARG A 408 -31.44 15.50 54.86
N PRO A 409 -31.00 16.52 54.09
CA PRO A 409 -29.96 16.57 53.07
C PRO A 409 -29.03 17.79 53.28
N MET A 410 -27.91 17.88 52.54
CA MET A 410 -27.36 19.20 52.16
C MET A 410 -26.75 19.13 50.77
N ARG A 411 -27.07 20.14 49.96
CA ARG A 411 -26.80 20.28 48.52
C ARG A 411 -25.32 20.61 48.26
N SER A 412 -24.76 20.02 47.20
CA SER A 412 -24.28 20.77 46.01
C SER A 412 -23.77 19.85 44.90
N SER A 413 -24.32 20.07 43.70
CA SER A 413 -23.72 19.89 42.36
C SER A 413 -23.10 18.54 41.91
N ARG A 414 -23.94 17.80 41.16
CA ARG A 414 -23.68 17.10 39.87
C ARG A 414 -22.35 16.32 39.67
N SER A 415 -22.43 15.03 40.03
CA SER A 415 -22.14 13.82 39.22
C SER A 415 -20.91 13.76 38.30
N ALA A 416 -19.95 12.95 38.74
CA ALA A 416 -18.98 12.16 37.95
C ALA A 416 -19.68 10.95 37.27
N SER A 417 -19.26 10.44 36.10
CA SER A 417 -18.27 9.35 35.86
C SER A 417 -18.74 8.55 34.61
N PRO A 418 -17.99 7.60 33.98
CA PRO A 418 -16.62 7.15 34.26
C PRO A 418 -15.65 7.10 33.06
N THR A 419 -14.38 7.01 33.42
CA THR A 419 -13.20 6.52 32.70
C THR A 419 -13.40 5.22 31.90
N LEU A 420 -12.88 5.21 30.67
CA LEU A 420 -12.52 4.00 29.91
C LEU A 420 -11.03 4.03 29.53
N SER A 421 -10.30 3.19 30.25
CA SER A 421 -9.12 2.39 29.88
C SER A 421 -8.33 2.65 28.58
N ARG A 422 -7.02 2.90 28.81
CA ARG A 422 -5.84 2.22 28.22
C ARG A 422 -5.65 2.27 26.69
N ILE A 423 -4.88 3.28 26.27
CA ILE A 423 -3.93 3.18 25.14
C ILE A 423 -2.56 2.78 25.74
N PRO A 424 -1.82 1.80 25.20
CA PRO A 424 -0.50 1.45 25.73
C PRO A 424 0.49 2.62 25.58
N ARG A 425 0.95 3.14 26.72
CA ARG A 425 2.10 4.06 26.78
C ARG A 425 3.39 3.24 26.62
N SER A 426 3.75 2.93 25.39
CA SER A 426 5.09 2.42 25.04
C SER A 426 5.60 3.06 23.75
N TRP A 427 5.40 4.37 23.61
CA TRP A 427 5.83 5.12 22.43
C TRP A 427 6.30 6.52 22.82
N CYS A 428 7.21 6.60 23.80
CA CYS A 428 8.01 7.78 24.10
C CYS A 428 9.22 7.36 24.96
N ASN A 429 10.32 6.96 24.32
CA ASN A 429 11.64 7.02 24.95
C ASN A 429 12.62 7.61 23.94
N ARG A 430 13.12 8.80 24.24
CA ARG A 430 14.23 9.47 23.55
C ARG A 430 15.54 8.77 23.94
N PRO A 431 16.46 8.44 23.02
CA PRO A 431 17.77 7.95 23.42
C PRO A 431 18.64 9.10 23.93
N ARG A 432 19.17 8.96 25.15
CA ARG A 432 20.28 9.75 25.70
C ARG A 432 21.57 9.35 24.98
N TRP A 433 22.20 10.29 24.28
CA TRP A 433 23.54 10.12 23.74
C TRP A 433 24.57 10.11 24.88
N ARG A 434 25.21 8.96 25.12
CA ARG A 434 26.45 8.87 25.91
C ARG A 434 27.65 9.05 24.98
N ARG A 435 28.37 10.15 25.16
CA ARG A 435 29.71 10.37 24.58
C ARG A 435 30.70 9.37 25.19
N SER A 436 31.35 8.55 24.37
CA SER A 436 32.59 7.87 24.74
C SER A 436 33.74 8.44 23.92
N ARG A 437 34.62 9.17 24.61
CA ARG A 437 35.96 9.52 24.11
C ARG A 437 36.80 8.24 24.17
N ARG A 438 37.40 7.82 23.05
CA ARG A 438 38.56 6.91 23.06
C ARG A 438 39.75 7.60 22.41
N ARG A 439 40.82 7.67 23.21
CA ARG A 439 42.15 8.18 22.89
C ARG A 439 42.83 7.26 21.88
N SER A 440 43.40 7.83 20.82
CA SER A 440 44.41 7.18 19.98
C SER A 440 45.76 7.25 20.69
N ARG A 441 46.36 6.09 20.99
CA ARG A 441 47.78 5.96 21.32
C ARG A 441 48.50 5.38 20.12
N ALA A 442 49.61 6.03 19.77
CA ALA A 442 50.56 5.69 18.75
C ALA A 442 51.41 4.48 19.15
N THR A 443 51.76 3.65 18.17
CA THR A 443 52.96 2.80 18.15
C THR A 443 53.29 2.47 16.69
N GLY A 444 54.54 2.65 16.28
CA GLY A 444 55.06 2.09 15.02
C GLY A 444 56.12 2.96 14.35
N ARG A 445 57.37 2.90 14.84
CA ARG A 445 58.58 3.46 14.21
C ARG A 445 59.05 2.57 13.05
N CYS A 446 59.68 3.22 12.06
CA CYS A 446 60.85 2.86 11.22
C CYS A 446 60.84 1.49 10.48
N SER A 447 61.30 1.34 9.23
CA SER A 447 62.55 1.87 8.63
C SER A 447 62.60 1.59 7.12
N HIS A 448 63.25 2.50 6.36
CA HIS A 448 64.05 2.29 5.12
C HIS A 448 63.39 1.68 3.88
N ALA A 449 63.86 1.90 2.65
CA ALA A 449 64.59 2.95 1.96
C ALA A 449 64.51 2.60 0.46
N HIS A 450 64.86 3.57 -0.38
CA HIS A 450 65.36 3.45 -1.75
C HIS A 450 64.46 3.46 -3.00
N ARG A 451 64.83 4.44 -3.84
CA ARG A 451 64.93 4.49 -5.31
C ARG A 451 63.80 5.14 -6.10
N GLN A 452 64.00 6.45 -6.25
CA GLN A 452 63.78 7.18 -7.51
C GLN A 452 64.27 6.39 -8.74
N ARG A 453 63.48 6.41 -9.81
CA ARG A 453 63.98 6.60 -11.18
C ARG A 453 62.94 7.37 -12.01
N ARG A 454 63.37 8.55 -12.45
CA ARG A 454 62.74 9.37 -13.49
C ARG A 454 62.77 8.62 -14.84
N ARG A 455 61.74 8.78 -15.66
CA ARG A 455 61.88 8.90 -17.12
C ARG A 455 60.70 9.70 -17.69
N ALA A 456 61.04 10.85 -18.25
CA ALA A 456 60.22 11.68 -19.12
C ALA A 456 60.68 11.46 -20.56
N VAL A 457 59.77 11.22 -21.51
CA VAL A 457 59.91 11.44 -22.96
C VAL A 457 58.47 11.57 -23.50
N ARG A 458 57.96 12.79 -23.71
CA ARG A 458 57.86 13.53 -25.00
C ARG A 458 57.24 12.75 -26.17
N ARG A 459 56.05 13.23 -26.59
CA ARG A 459 55.41 13.02 -27.90
C ARG A 459 56.33 13.45 -29.06
N PRO A 460 56.03 13.00 -30.29
CA PRO A 460 55.74 13.99 -31.33
C PRO A 460 54.56 13.63 -32.26
N ALA A 461 54.07 14.71 -32.90
CA ALA A 461 53.27 14.84 -34.12
C ALA A 461 51.96 14.05 -34.24
#